data_AF-A0A954SPW1-F1
#
_entry.id   AF-A0A954SPW1-F1
#
_cell.length_a   1.000
_cell.length_b   1.000
_cell.length_c   1.000
_cell.angle_alpha   90.00
_cell.angle_beta   90.00
_cell.angle_gamma   90.00
#
_symmetry.space_group_name_H-M   'P 1'
#
loop_
_entity.id
_entity.type
_entity.pdbx_description
1 polymer ?
#
loop_
_entity_poly.entity_id
_entity_poly.type
_entity_poly.pdbx_seq_one_letter_code
_entity_poly.pdbx_strand_id
1 'polypeptide(L)'
;MFSPIWNSILLGSCGDYLQTAKEKGTAVADASRAAHRATTGPILIFEAVVLLSAVGLFLYFRKSTKSLGRRSLIMAAGAFLFELFTSPMWMNAHLGQWAYVHCDVSWILTVGWTTMILGVVLLVDRAFPAWSEARRFALYLPILLVLVTIAEAVVVGLGIRSYAPEVIAVLSGINFNGVPIEILYYVPVFTTLVIAFYKYWSFVIDDALLVPVKKRNWLRGFILAFIAVSLWEIVIEPLVDNKGFPGWSYVFRDLN
;
A
#
# COMPACT_ATOMS: atom_id res chain seq x y z
N MET A 1 11.78 -26.38 12.85
CA MET A 1 11.08 -27.07 11.75
C MET A 1 9.60 -26.86 11.98
N PHE A 2 8.95 -25.99 11.21
CA PHE A 2 7.49 -25.81 11.30
C PHE A 2 6.79 -27.00 10.62
N SER A 3 5.63 -27.41 11.14
CA SER A 3 4.86 -28.51 10.55
C SER A 3 4.49 -28.19 9.09
N PRO A 4 4.46 -29.19 8.18
CA PRO A 4 4.11 -29.00 6.77
C PRO A 4 2.76 -28.28 6.56
N ILE A 5 1.85 -28.35 7.53
CA ILE A 5 0.55 -27.66 7.51
C ILE A 5 0.72 -26.13 7.56
N TRP A 6 1.68 -25.62 8.33
CA TRP A 6 1.95 -24.18 8.42
C TRP A 6 2.58 -23.63 7.15
N ASN A 7 3.42 -24.43 6.49
CA ASN A 7 3.97 -24.05 5.18
C ASN A 7 2.87 -23.96 4.12
N SER A 8 1.90 -24.87 4.10
CA SER A 8 0.78 -24.79 3.15
C SER A 8 -0.14 -23.58 3.37
N ILE A 9 -0.38 -23.17 4.62
CA ILE A 9 -1.24 -22.00 4.93
C ILE A 9 -0.53 -20.69 4.59
N LEU A 10 0.77 -20.57 4.90
CA LEU A 10 1.56 -19.39 4.55
C LEU A 10 1.80 -19.25 3.04
N LEU A 11 1.89 -20.37 2.32
CA LEU A 11 2.00 -20.39 0.87
C LEU A 11 0.66 -20.13 0.17
N GLY A 12 -0.47 -20.43 0.82
CA GLY A 12 -1.85 -20.27 0.34
C GLY A 12 -2.21 -18.91 -0.26
N SER A 13 -1.44 -17.87 0.10
CA SER A 13 -1.61 -16.49 -0.33
C SER A 13 -0.64 -16.03 -1.43
N CYS A 14 0.32 -16.87 -1.85
CA CYS A 14 1.36 -16.49 -2.82
C CYS A 14 1.17 -17.21 -4.19
N GLY A 15 -0.05 -17.11 -4.75
CA GLY A 15 -0.55 -17.73 -6.01
C GLY A 15 0.38 -18.65 -6.79
N ASP A 16 1.31 -18.08 -7.57
CA ASP A 16 2.20 -18.81 -8.47
C ASP A 16 3.06 -19.90 -7.79
N TYR A 17 3.44 -19.67 -6.54
CA TYR A 17 4.27 -20.61 -5.79
C TYR A 17 3.49 -21.83 -5.33
N LEU A 18 2.18 -21.70 -5.06
CA LEU A 18 1.33 -22.85 -4.76
C LEU A 18 1.15 -23.73 -5.97
N GLN A 19 0.91 -23.12 -7.14
CA GLN A 19 0.74 -23.86 -8.37
C GLN A 19 2.03 -24.61 -8.71
N THR A 20 3.17 -23.93 -8.62
CA THR A 20 4.48 -24.55 -8.81
C THR A 20 4.74 -25.67 -7.79
N ALA A 21 4.40 -25.45 -6.51
CA ALA A 21 4.57 -26.48 -5.47
C ALA A 21 3.67 -27.70 -5.71
N LYS A 22 2.45 -27.49 -6.21
CA LYS A 22 1.48 -28.54 -6.54
C LYS A 22 1.91 -29.35 -7.78
N GLU A 23 2.41 -28.67 -8.81
CA GLU A 23 2.78 -29.28 -10.08
C GLU A 23 4.19 -29.91 -10.07
N LYS A 24 5.16 -29.23 -9.45
CA LYS A 24 6.59 -29.54 -9.55
C LYS A 24 7.24 -29.88 -8.21
N GLY A 25 6.48 -29.81 -7.11
CA GLY A 25 6.96 -30.09 -5.75
C GLY A 25 7.53 -28.86 -5.04
N THR A 26 7.55 -28.91 -3.71
CA THR A 26 7.92 -27.79 -2.84
C THR A 26 9.36 -27.32 -3.04
N ALA A 27 10.30 -28.25 -3.28
CA ALA A 27 11.71 -27.91 -3.48
C ALA A 27 11.94 -27.03 -4.73
N VAL A 28 11.20 -27.29 -5.80
CA VAL A 28 11.28 -26.49 -7.04
C VAL A 28 10.66 -25.11 -6.82
N ALA A 29 9.53 -25.04 -6.11
CA ALA A 29 8.89 -23.78 -5.76
C ALA A 29 9.80 -22.91 -4.86
N ASP A 30 10.45 -23.51 -3.87
CA ASP A 30 11.38 -22.81 -2.97
C ASP A 30 12.62 -22.30 -3.72
N ALA A 31 13.18 -23.11 -4.65
CA ALA A 31 14.30 -22.70 -5.48
C ALA A 31 13.94 -21.55 -6.43
N SER A 32 12.78 -21.62 -7.08
CA SER A 32 12.25 -20.54 -7.91
C SER A 32 12.07 -19.25 -7.09
N ARG A 33 11.48 -19.35 -5.89
CA ARG A 33 11.30 -18.21 -4.98
C ARG A 33 12.62 -17.60 -4.54
N ALA A 34 13.62 -18.42 -4.25
CA ALA A 34 14.94 -17.94 -3.88
C ALA A 34 15.61 -17.19 -5.03
N ALA A 35 15.49 -17.70 -6.26
CA ALA A 35 15.99 -17.04 -7.47
C ALA A 35 15.29 -15.70 -7.73
N HIS A 36 13.96 -15.64 -7.64
CA HIS A 36 13.18 -14.40 -7.79
C HIS A 36 13.51 -13.35 -6.74
N ARG A 37 14.03 -13.76 -5.58
CA ARG A 37 14.42 -12.87 -4.48
C ARG A 37 15.90 -12.53 -4.48
N ALA A 38 16.67 -12.92 -5.50
CA ALA A 38 18.08 -12.58 -5.57
C ALA A 38 18.26 -11.06 -5.71
N THR A 39 19.01 -10.45 -4.80
CA THR A 39 19.29 -9.01 -4.82
C THR A 39 20.38 -8.67 -5.83
N THR A 40 20.21 -7.57 -6.55
CA THR A 40 21.22 -7.02 -7.46
C THR A 40 21.85 -5.75 -6.86
N GLY A 41 23.02 -5.35 -7.37
CA GLY A 41 23.71 -4.13 -6.92
C GLY A 41 22.83 -2.86 -6.95
N PRO A 42 22.12 -2.56 -8.05
CA PRO A 42 21.19 -1.43 -8.11
C PRO A 42 20.08 -1.48 -7.06
N ILE A 43 19.61 -2.67 -6.70
CA ILE A 43 18.56 -2.84 -5.69
C ILE A 43 19.09 -2.58 -4.29
N LEU A 44 20.31 -3.02 -3.96
CA LEU A 44 20.95 -2.66 -2.68
C LEU A 44 21.10 -1.14 -2.54
N ILE A 45 21.41 -0.43 -3.62
CA ILE A 45 21.47 1.04 -3.63
C ILE A 45 20.07 1.62 -3.37
N PHE A 46 19.04 1.11 -4.05
CA PHE A 46 17.66 1.53 -3.82
C PHE A 46 17.25 1.35 -2.35
N GLU A 47 17.50 0.18 -1.76
CA GLU A 47 17.16 -0.12 -0.36
C GLU A 47 17.91 0.82 0.59
N ALA A 48 19.20 1.05 0.36
CA ALA A 48 20.00 2.00 1.14
C ALA A 48 19.43 3.41 1.04
N VAL A 49 19.04 3.87 -0.15
CA VAL A 49 18.39 5.18 -0.35
C VAL A 49 17.09 5.27 0.44
N VAL A 50 16.21 4.27 0.35
CA VAL A 50 14.94 4.23 1.10
C VAL A 50 15.19 4.35 2.61
N LEU A 51 16.11 3.55 3.15
CA LEU A 51 16.41 3.53 4.59
C LEU A 51 17.08 4.84 5.04
N LEU A 52 18.03 5.37 4.28
CA LEU A 52 18.69 6.64 4.59
C LEU A 52 17.70 7.81 4.51
N SER A 53 16.79 7.83 3.54
CA SER A 53 15.71 8.81 3.45
C SER A 53 14.78 8.72 4.67
N ALA A 54 14.41 7.51 5.10
CA ALA A 54 13.60 7.29 6.30
C ALA A 54 14.27 7.83 7.56
N VAL A 55 15.55 7.51 7.76
CA VAL A 55 16.34 8.01 8.89
C VAL A 55 16.49 9.53 8.82
N GLY A 56 16.84 10.08 7.66
CA GLY A 56 17.01 11.52 7.45
C GLY A 56 15.73 12.31 7.77
N LEU A 57 14.59 11.85 7.26
CA LEU A 57 13.29 12.49 7.49
C LEU A 57 12.86 12.35 8.96
N PHE A 58 13.10 11.19 9.57
CA PHE A 58 12.83 10.99 11.00
C PHE A 58 13.65 11.95 11.86
N LEU A 59 14.95 12.09 11.60
CA LEU A 59 15.83 13.00 12.32
C LEU A 59 15.44 14.47 12.11
N TYR A 60 15.04 14.84 10.89
CA TYR A 60 14.56 16.18 10.57
C TYR A 60 13.30 16.55 11.38
N PHE A 61 12.30 15.66 11.44
CA PHE A 61 11.05 15.94 12.14
C PHE A 61 11.10 15.66 13.66
N ARG A 62 12.07 14.90 14.17
CA ARG A 62 12.15 14.51 15.59
C ARG A 62 12.08 15.70 16.55
N LYS A 63 12.62 16.86 16.17
CA LYS A 63 12.62 18.07 17.02
C LYS A 63 11.30 18.83 16.99
N SER A 64 10.51 18.71 15.91
CA SER A 64 9.31 19.52 15.71
C SER A 64 8.00 18.76 15.95
N THR A 65 8.03 17.43 15.89
CA THR A 65 6.83 16.59 16.00
C THR A 65 6.85 15.79 17.30
N LYS A 66 5.90 16.08 18.19
CA LYS A 66 5.68 15.26 19.40
C LYS A 66 5.29 13.84 19.01
N SER A 67 5.81 12.86 19.73
CA SER A 67 5.48 11.44 19.56
C SER A 67 5.72 10.93 18.13
N LEU A 68 6.74 11.45 17.43
CA LEU A 68 7.05 11.06 16.05
C LEU A 68 7.17 9.54 15.88
N GLY A 69 7.82 8.84 16.82
CA GLY A 69 7.93 7.38 16.76
C GLY A 69 6.58 6.66 16.75
N ARG A 70 5.61 7.11 17.57
CA ARG A 70 4.24 6.54 17.57
C ARG A 70 3.52 6.85 16.26
N ARG A 71 3.67 8.07 15.75
CA ARG A 71 3.08 8.50 14.47
C ARG A 71 3.64 7.69 13.30
N SER A 72 4.95 7.47 13.25
CA SER A 72 5.62 6.62 12.27
C SER A 72 5.13 5.17 12.36
N LEU A 73 5.00 4.61 13.56
CA LEU A 73 4.50 3.25 13.74
C LEU A 73 3.05 3.08 13.26
N ILE A 74 2.18 4.06 13.55
CA ILE A 74 0.78 4.02 13.10
C ILE A 74 0.67 4.18 11.59
N MET A 75 1.46 5.08 10.99
CA MET A 75 1.53 5.21 9.53
C MET A 75 2.04 3.90 8.91
N ALA A 76 3.09 3.30 9.47
CA ALA A 76 3.63 2.02 9.01
C ALA A 76 2.59 0.90 9.11
N ALA A 77 1.83 0.83 10.20
CA ALA A 77 0.73 -0.13 10.34
C ALA A 77 -0.35 0.09 9.27
N GLY A 78 -0.74 1.34 9.00
CA GLY A 78 -1.71 1.66 7.95
C GLY A 78 -1.22 1.28 6.56
N ALA A 79 0.03 1.63 6.22
CA ALA A 79 0.66 1.27 4.94
C ALA A 79 0.81 -0.25 4.81
N PHE A 80 1.27 -0.94 5.85
CA PHE A 80 1.44 -2.39 5.87
C PHE A 80 0.12 -3.15 5.70
N LEU A 81 -0.92 -2.78 6.45
CA LEU A 81 -2.24 -3.39 6.32
C LEU A 81 -2.75 -3.27 4.90
N PHE A 82 -2.58 -2.09 4.32
CA PHE A 82 -3.00 -1.87 2.95
C PHE A 82 -2.19 -2.72 1.97
N GLU A 83 -0.85 -2.72 2.06
CA GLU A 83 0.01 -3.58 1.22
C GLU A 83 -0.36 -5.05 1.34
N LEU A 84 -0.81 -5.48 2.52
CA LEU A 84 -1.30 -6.83 2.73
C LEU A 84 -2.61 -7.09 1.97
N PHE A 85 -3.60 -6.21 2.09
CA PHE A 85 -4.90 -6.35 1.40
C PHE A 85 -4.77 -6.31 -0.12
N THR A 86 -3.80 -5.55 -0.61
CA THR A 86 -3.57 -5.37 -2.04
C THR A 86 -2.38 -6.18 -2.54
N SER A 87 -1.82 -7.07 -1.70
CA SER A 87 -0.73 -7.96 -2.11
C SER A 87 -1.03 -8.81 -3.35
N PRO A 88 -2.26 -9.24 -3.65
CA PRO A 88 -2.54 -9.96 -4.89
C PRO A 88 -2.45 -9.10 -6.17
N MET A 89 -2.42 -7.77 -6.08
CA MET A 89 -2.34 -6.88 -7.26
C MET A 89 -0.93 -6.80 -7.85
N TRP A 90 0.09 -7.20 -7.09
CA TRP A 90 1.48 -7.03 -7.50
C TRP A 90 2.35 -8.18 -7.05
N MET A 91 3.41 -8.37 -7.84
CA MET A 91 4.49 -9.28 -7.55
C MET A 91 5.70 -8.42 -7.20
N ASN A 92 6.23 -8.59 -5.99
CA ASN A 92 7.44 -7.88 -5.59
C ASN A 92 8.62 -8.86 -5.60
N ALA A 93 9.68 -8.52 -6.33
CA ALA A 93 10.82 -9.37 -6.57
C ALA A 93 12.15 -8.67 -6.22
N HIS A 94 13.21 -9.47 -6.17
CA HIS A 94 14.60 -9.03 -6.14
C HIS A 94 15.08 -8.21 -4.92
N LEU A 95 14.28 -8.04 -3.86
CA LEU A 95 14.70 -7.30 -2.64
C LEU A 95 15.51 -8.15 -1.63
N GLY A 96 15.87 -9.38 -1.97
CA GLY A 96 16.48 -10.28 -0.99
C GLY A 96 15.44 -10.94 -0.09
N GLN A 97 15.71 -12.17 0.36
CA GLN A 97 14.76 -12.92 1.18
C GLN A 97 14.41 -12.22 2.51
N TRP A 98 15.32 -11.40 3.03
CA TRP A 98 15.19 -10.67 4.30
C TRP A 98 14.23 -9.47 4.22
N ALA A 99 13.92 -8.98 3.02
CA ALA A 99 13.05 -7.82 2.83
C ALA A 99 11.56 -8.15 2.95
N TYR A 100 11.19 -9.43 2.77
CA TYR A 100 9.79 -9.85 2.69
C TYR A 100 9.25 -10.26 4.06
N VAL A 101 8.08 -9.73 4.41
CA VAL A 101 7.36 -10.08 5.64
C VAL A 101 6.35 -11.19 5.37
N HIS A 102 5.55 -11.05 4.31
CA HIS A 102 4.49 -11.99 3.94
C HIS A 102 4.30 -12.00 2.43
N CYS A 103 4.45 -13.16 1.77
CA CYS A 103 4.42 -13.28 0.29
C CYS A 103 5.24 -12.16 -0.39
N ASP A 104 4.56 -11.26 -1.08
CA ASP A 104 5.12 -10.13 -1.82
C ASP A 104 5.15 -8.82 -1.00
N VAL A 105 4.68 -8.81 0.24
CA VAL A 105 4.76 -7.66 1.13
C VAL A 105 6.18 -7.52 1.65
N SER A 106 6.80 -6.36 1.38
CA SER A 106 8.18 -6.04 1.77
C SER A 106 8.23 -4.92 2.80
N TRP A 107 8.91 -5.14 3.92
CA TRP A 107 9.03 -4.11 4.96
C TRP A 107 9.85 -2.91 4.47
N ILE A 108 10.75 -3.09 3.50
CA ILE A 108 11.51 -1.98 2.90
C ILE A 108 10.57 -1.05 2.15
N LEU A 109 9.69 -1.63 1.32
CA LEU A 109 8.68 -0.86 0.60
C LEU A 109 7.71 -0.21 1.59
N THR A 110 7.23 -0.94 2.60
CA THR A 110 6.40 -0.38 3.67
C THR A 110 7.06 0.84 4.32
N VAL A 111 8.35 0.78 4.67
CA VAL A 111 9.12 1.90 5.24
C VAL A 111 9.23 3.05 4.25
N GLY A 112 9.45 2.76 2.96
CA GLY A 112 9.47 3.77 1.88
C GLY A 112 8.15 4.53 1.77
N TRP A 113 7.03 3.82 1.62
CA TRP A 113 5.70 4.44 1.55
C TRP A 113 5.36 5.20 2.82
N THR A 114 5.65 4.63 4.00
CA THR A 114 5.45 5.27 5.30
C THR A 114 6.18 6.60 5.38
N THR A 115 7.48 6.60 5.03
CA THR A 115 8.34 7.78 5.07
C THR A 115 7.82 8.87 4.14
N MET A 116 7.44 8.48 2.92
CA MET A 116 6.93 9.42 1.94
C MET A 116 5.58 10.01 2.34
N ILE A 117 4.60 9.17 2.70
CA ILE A 117 3.25 9.62 3.08
C ILE A 117 3.30 10.47 4.34
N LEU A 118 3.94 9.98 5.41
CA LEU A 118 4.08 10.75 6.64
C LEU A 118 4.89 12.03 6.43
N GLY A 119 5.95 11.97 5.63
CA GLY A 119 6.79 13.11 5.27
C GLY A 119 5.97 14.24 4.65
N VAL A 120 5.14 13.93 3.65
CA VAL A 120 4.24 14.93 3.03
C VAL A 120 3.24 15.47 4.03
N VAL A 121 2.60 14.61 4.83
CA VAL A 121 1.62 15.06 5.83
C VAL A 121 2.26 16.01 6.84
N LEU A 122 3.42 15.66 7.41
CA LEU A 122 4.12 16.50 8.37
C LEU A 122 4.64 17.80 7.75
N LEU A 123 5.15 17.75 6.51
CA LEU A 123 5.64 18.92 5.80
C LEU A 123 4.50 19.93 5.55
N VAL A 124 3.37 19.45 5.01
CA VAL A 124 2.21 20.30 4.71
C VAL A 124 1.56 20.82 6.01
N ASP A 125 1.45 19.99 7.05
CA ASP A 125 0.93 20.42 8.36
C ASP A 125 1.80 21.52 8.99
N ARG A 126 3.12 21.43 8.81
CA ARG A 126 4.07 22.43 9.29
C ARG A 126 4.06 23.71 8.44
N ALA A 127 3.94 23.58 7.12
CA ALA A 127 3.97 24.72 6.21
C ALA A 127 2.66 25.52 6.23
N PHE A 128 1.52 24.86 6.48
CA PHE A 128 0.19 25.48 6.44
C PHE A 128 -0.62 25.24 7.72
N PRO A 129 -0.11 25.61 8.91
CA PRO A 129 -0.77 25.31 10.19
C PRO A 129 -2.11 26.03 10.36
N ALA A 130 -2.32 27.14 9.66
CA ALA A 130 -3.57 27.92 9.70
C ALA A 130 -4.66 27.37 8.76
N TRP A 131 -4.33 26.40 7.90
CA TRP A 131 -5.30 25.83 6.96
C TRP A 131 -6.19 24.80 7.65
N SER A 132 -7.45 24.75 7.23
CA SER A 132 -8.36 23.69 7.66
C SER A 132 -7.87 22.33 7.19
N GLU A 133 -8.28 21.27 7.91
CA GLU A 133 -7.86 19.90 7.59
C GLU A 133 -8.24 19.49 6.17
N ALA A 134 -9.41 19.90 5.68
CA ALA A 134 -9.86 19.61 4.32
C ALA A 134 -8.93 20.23 3.26
N ARG A 135 -8.43 21.46 3.47
CA ARG A 135 -7.51 22.11 2.52
C ARG A 135 -6.13 21.46 2.54
N ARG A 136 -5.63 21.09 3.72
CA ARG A 136 -4.37 20.35 3.84
C ARG A 136 -4.48 18.97 3.20
N PHE A 137 -5.59 18.27 3.43
CA PHE A 137 -5.89 16.99 2.79
C PHE A 137 -5.92 17.08 1.27
N ALA A 138 -6.61 18.10 0.72
CA ALA A 138 -6.62 18.36 -0.72
C ALA A 138 -5.23 18.67 -1.29
N LEU A 139 -4.29 19.15 -0.47
CA LEU A 139 -2.90 19.38 -0.86
C LEU A 139 -2.00 18.14 -0.72
N TYR A 140 -2.26 17.26 0.26
CA TYR A 140 -1.49 16.01 0.39
C TYR A 140 -1.62 15.16 -0.88
N LEU A 141 -2.85 15.02 -1.41
CA LEU A 141 -3.15 14.12 -2.53
C LEU A 141 -2.37 14.42 -3.81
N PRO A 142 -2.35 15.65 -4.38
CA PRO A 142 -1.60 15.92 -5.61
C PRO A 142 -0.08 15.79 -5.40
N ILE A 143 0.44 16.15 -4.22
CA ILE A 143 1.87 15.97 -3.92
C ILE A 143 2.20 14.46 -3.90
N LEU A 144 1.39 13.66 -3.20
CA LEU A 144 1.60 12.22 -3.13
C LEU A 144 1.36 11.53 -4.47
N LEU A 145 0.41 11.99 -5.27
CA LEU A 145 0.19 11.46 -6.61
C LEU A 145 1.45 11.54 -7.46
N VAL A 146 2.11 12.71 -7.48
CA VAL A 146 3.36 12.90 -8.22
C VAL A 146 4.48 12.04 -7.63
N LEU A 147 4.70 12.09 -6.32
CA LEU A 147 5.80 11.37 -5.67
C LEU A 147 5.65 9.85 -5.77
N VAL A 148 4.44 9.31 -5.54
CA VAL A 148 4.14 7.88 -5.67
C VAL A 148 4.28 7.42 -7.11
N THR A 149 3.84 8.21 -8.09
CA THR A 149 4.01 7.83 -9.51
C THR A 149 5.49 7.73 -9.90
N ILE A 150 6.32 8.66 -9.42
CA ILE A 150 7.77 8.61 -9.64
C ILE A 150 8.37 7.38 -8.93
N ALA A 151 8.02 7.16 -7.67
CA ALA A 151 8.51 6.00 -6.90
C ALA A 151 8.10 4.68 -7.55
N GLU A 152 6.85 4.57 -8.02
CA GLU A 152 6.31 3.41 -8.71
C GLU A 152 7.08 3.15 -10.02
N ALA A 153 7.32 4.19 -10.83
CA ALA A 153 8.11 4.05 -12.05
C ALA A 153 9.54 3.56 -11.76
N VAL A 154 10.14 3.98 -10.65
CA VAL A 154 11.46 3.50 -10.22
C VAL A 154 11.42 2.02 -9.82
N VAL A 155 10.47 1.60 -8.98
CA VAL A 155 10.40 0.19 -8.54
C VAL A 155 10.02 -0.76 -9.69
N VAL A 156 9.16 -0.32 -10.61
CA VAL A 156 8.83 -1.07 -11.83
C VAL A 156 10.04 -1.12 -12.77
N GLY A 157 10.72 0.01 -12.99
CA GLY A 157 11.90 0.09 -13.85
C GLY A 157 13.09 -0.74 -13.34
N LEU A 158 13.22 -0.91 -12.03
CA LEU A 158 14.22 -1.78 -11.41
C LEU A 158 13.79 -3.26 -11.37
N GLY A 159 12.57 -3.59 -11.79
CA GLY A 159 11.99 -4.93 -11.67
C GLY A 159 11.75 -5.37 -10.23
N ILE A 160 11.69 -4.42 -9.28
CA ILE A 160 11.35 -4.69 -7.88
C ILE A 160 9.86 -4.99 -7.76
N ARG A 161 9.02 -4.38 -8.61
CA ARG A 161 7.57 -4.57 -8.62
C ARG A 161 7.07 -4.79 -10.04
N SER A 162 6.13 -5.71 -10.20
CA SER A 162 5.32 -5.87 -11.41
C SER A 162 3.85 -6.06 -11.04
N TYR A 163 2.96 -5.76 -11.97
CA TYR A 163 1.52 -5.98 -11.80
C TYR A 163 1.19 -7.46 -12.00
N ALA A 164 0.23 -7.98 -11.23
CA ALA A 164 -0.25 -9.34 -11.41
C ALA A 164 -0.95 -9.50 -12.78
N PRO A 165 -0.93 -10.70 -13.40
CA PRO A 165 -1.57 -10.94 -14.69
C PRO A 165 -3.04 -10.52 -14.75
N GLU A 166 -3.78 -10.75 -13.67
CA GLU A 166 -5.19 -10.40 -13.48
C GLU A 166 -5.40 -8.89 -13.55
N VAL A 167 -4.50 -8.12 -12.92
CA VAL A 167 -4.51 -6.66 -13.01
C VAL A 167 -4.23 -6.25 -14.44
N ILE A 168 -3.16 -6.78 -15.05
CA ILE A 168 -2.78 -6.43 -16.43
C ILE A 168 -3.92 -6.68 -17.42
N ALA A 169 -4.70 -7.75 -17.23
CA ALA A 169 -5.82 -8.10 -18.10
C ALA A 169 -6.96 -7.07 -18.11
N VAL A 170 -7.11 -6.28 -17.04
CA VAL A 170 -8.19 -5.28 -16.91
C VAL A 170 -7.74 -3.82 -17.07
N LEU A 171 -6.43 -3.58 -17.18
CA LEU A 171 -5.89 -2.23 -17.46
C LEU A 171 -6.22 -1.78 -18.89
N SER A 172 -6.29 -0.46 -19.10
CA SER A 172 -6.53 0.16 -20.41
C SER A 172 -5.41 -0.07 -21.43
N GLY A 173 -4.24 -0.53 -20.98
CA GLY A 173 -3.03 -0.67 -21.80
C GLY A 173 -2.24 0.62 -22.01
N ILE A 174 -2.72 1.76 -21.49
CA ILE A 174 -1.99 3.05 -21.56
C ILE A 174 -0.99 3.13 -20.41
N ASN A 175 0.30 3.14 -20.75
CA ASN A 175 1.39 3.17 -19.78
C ASN A 175 2.24 4.44 -19.92
N PHE A 176 2.71 4.99 -18.80
CA PHE A 176 3.71 6.03 -18.71
C PHE A 176 4.94 5.49 -17.97
N ASN A 177 6.08 5.34 -18.65
CA ASN A 177 7.31 4.75 -18.10
C ASN A 177 7.08 3.37 -17.41
N GLY A 178 6.26 2.52 -18.02
CA GLY A 178 5.93 1.19 -17.48
C GLY A 178 4.87 1.20 -16.37
N VAL A 179 4.39 2.37 -15.96
CA VAL A 179 3.32 2.52 -14.97
C VAL A 179 1.98 2.77 -15.68
N PRO A 180 0.93 1.99 -15.39
CA PRO A 180 -0.39 2.17 -15.97
C PRO A 180 -1.03 3.51 -15.57
N ILE A 181 -1.80 4.12 -16.47
CA ILE A 181 -2.49 5.39 -16.21
C ILE A 181 -3.50 5.30 -15.07
N GLU A 182 -4.00 4.10 -14.78
CA GLU A 182 -4.88 3.78 -13.66
C GLU A 182 -4.27 4.14 -12.30
N ILE A 183 -2.94 4.33 -12.24
CA ILE A 183 -2.27 4.89 -11.06
C ILE A 183 -2.86 6.24 -10.63
N LEU A 184 -3.35 7.05 -11.59
CA LEU A 184 -3.99 8.35 -11.33
C LEU A 184 -5.29 8.22 -10.53
N TYR A 185 -5.96 7.07 -10.63
CA TYR A 185 -7.15 6.75 -9.87
C TYR A 185 -6.80 6.02 -8.57
N TYR A 186 -5.90 5.03 -8.68
CA TYR A 186 -5.53 4.15 -7.59
C TYR A 186 -4.81 4.88 -6.44
N VAL A 187 -3.83 5.75 -6.75
CA VAL A 187 -3.03 6.44 -5.72
C VAL A 187 -3.86 7.34 -4.82
N PRO A 188 -4.77 8.20 -5.34
CA PRO A 188 -5.63 9.00 -4.48
C PRO A 188 -6.51 8.16 -3.55
N VAL A 189 -7.07 7.04 -4.02
CA VAL A 189 -7.91 6.16 -3.19
C VAL A 189 -7.07 5.52 -2.09
N PHE A 190 -5.93 4.92 -2.46
CA PHE A 190 -4.99 4.30 -1.52
C PHE A 190 -4.50 5.28 -0.45
N THR A 191 -3.91 6.40 -0.87
CA THR A 191 -3.35 7.39 0.06
C THR A 191 -4.41 8.02 0.93
N THR A 192 -5.64 8.21 0.43
CA THR A 192 -6.77 8.67 1.25
C THR A 192 -7.05 7.73 2.41
N LEU A 193 -7.10 6.41 2.17
CA LEU A 193 -7.37 5.41 3.20
C LEU A 193 -6.26 5.39 4.27
N VAL A 194 -4.99 5.38 3.84
CA VAL A 194 -3.85 5.37 4.75
C VAL A 194 -3.78 6.67 5.57
N ILE A 195 -3.98 7.82 4.94
CA ILE A 195 -3.99 9.12 5.63
C ILE A 195 -5.17 9.20 6.60
N ALA A 196 -6.37 8.75 6.21
CA ALA A 196 -7.54 8.75 7.08
C ALA A 196 -7.31 7.86 8.31
N PHE A 197 -6.75 6.65 8.13
CA PHE A 197 -6.35 5.77 9.22
C PHE A 197 -5.35 6.47 10.15
N TYR A 198 -4.28 7.03 9.61
CA TYR A 198 -3.29 7.78 10.39
C TYR A 198 -3.89 8.96 11.14
N LYS A 199 -4.70 9.79 10.48
CA LYS A 199 -5.29 11.00 11.08
C LYS A 199 -6.28 10.65 12.19
N TYR A 200 -7.07 9.59 12.05
CA TYR A 200 -7.93 9.09 13.11
C TYR A 200 -7.12 8.78 14.38
N TRP A 201 -6.07 7.97 14.25
CA TRP A 201 -5.20 7.61 15.37
C TRP A 201 -4.36 8.78 15.90
N SER A 202 -4.09 9.79 15.08
CA SER A 202 -3.39 10.99 15.52
C SER A 202 -4.18 11.75 16.59
N PHE A 203 -5.52 11.78 16.50
CA PHE A 203 -6.37 12.36 17.56
C PHE A 203 -6.24 11.60 18.88
N VAL A 204 -6.10 10.27 18.81
CA VAL A 204 -5.88 9.41 19.99
C VAL A 204 -4.50 9.66 20.60
N ILE A 205 -3.46 9.80 19.78
CA ILE A 205 -2.10 10.09 20.26
C ILE A 205 -2.04 11.46 20.96
N ASP A 206 -2.73 12.46 20.41
CA ASP A 206 -2.70 13.83 20.89
C ASP A 206 -3.67 14.09 22.05
N ASP A 207 -4.42 13.07 22.48
CA ASP A 207 -5.49 13.17 23.48
C ASP A 207 -6.47 14.30 23.15
N ALA A 208 -6.73 14.49 21.85
CA ALA A 208 -7.61 15.53 21.37
C ALA A 208 -9.07 15.14 21.68
N LEU A 209 -9.79 16.03 22.38
CA LEU A 209 -11.20 15.82 22.70
C LEU A 209 -12.02 15.55 21.42
N LEU A 210 -12.43 14.30 21.23
CA LEU A 210 -13.38 13.90 20.20
C LEU A 210 -14.78 14.37 20.64
N VAL A 211 -15.08 15.64 20.43
CA VAL A 211 -16.39 16.20 20.80
C VAL A 211 -17.45 15.55 19.91
N PRO A 212 -18.45 14.86 20.48
CA PRO A 212 -19.54 14.31 19.70
C PRO A 212 -20.27 15.45 18.97
N VAL A 213 -20.35 15.37 17.64
CA VAL A 213 -21.00 16.38 16.82
C VAL A 213 -22.51 16.33 17.11
N LYS A 214 -23.03 17.31 17.85
CA LYS A 214 -24.45 17.37 18.29
C LYS A 214 -25.47 17.21 17.16
N LYS A 215 -25.14 17.63 15.93
CA LYS A 215 -25.97 17.44 14.74
C LYS A 215 -25.10 16.97 13.59
N ARG A 216 -25.07 15.66 13.35
CA ARG A 216 -24.43 15.08 12.17
C ARG A 216 -25.46 14.98 11.05
N ASN A 217 -25.16 15.56 9.88
CA ASN A 217 -25.97 15.35 8.69
C ASN A 217 -25.77 13.89 8.23
N TRP A 218 -26.64 13.00 8.69
CA TRP A 218 -26.52 11.55 8.48
C TRP A 218 -26.48 11.21 6.99
N LEU A 219 -27.30 11.88 6.17
CA LEU A 219 -27.32 11.68 4.72
C LEU A 219 -25.97 11.97 4.08
N ARG A 220 -25.31 13.07 4.46
CA ARG A 220 -23.95 13.37 3.99
C ARG A 220 -22.95 12.29 4.40
N GLY A 221 -23.04 11.81 5.65
CA GLY A 221 -22.18 10.74 6.14
C GLY A 221 -22.38 9.43 5.36
N PHE A 222 -23.64 9.08 5.10
CA PHE A 222 -24.02 7.92 4.31
C PHE A 222 -23.51 8.02 2.87
N ILE A 223 -23.73 9.15 2.19
CA ILE A 223 -23.25 9.38 0.82
C ILE A 223 -21.72 9.27 0.75
N LEU A 224 -21.00 9.88 1.70
CA LEU A 224 -19.53 9.79 1.72
C LEU A 224 -19.03 8.37 1.95
N ALA A 225 -19.67 7.63 2.86
CA ALA A 225 -19.34 6.23 3.11
C ALA A 225 -19.63 5.37 1.88
N PHE A 226 -20.78 5.56 1.24
CA PHE A 226 -21.16 4.87 0.03
C PHE A 226 -20.14 5.12 -1.10
N ILE A 227 -19.79 6.38 -1.37
CA ILE A 227 -18.77 6.72 -2.36
C ILE A 227 -17.42 6.07 -2.02
N ALA A 228 -16.99 6.12 -0.76
CA ALA A 228 -15.72 5.52 -0.35
C ALA A 228 -15.70 3.99 -0.55
N VAL A 229 -16.79 3.30 -0.18
CA VAL A 229 -16.95 1.85 -0.37
C VAL A 229 -16.99 1.51 -1.87
N SER A 230 -17.75 2.25 -2.68
CA SER A 230 -17.80 2.00 -4.12
C SER A 230 -16.45 2.24 -4.81
N LEU A 231 -15.71 3.29 -4.41
CA LEU A 231 -14.36 3.52 -4.92
C LEU A 231 -13.39 2.40 -4.51
N TRP A 232 -13.53 1.89 -3.28
CA TRP A 232 -12.74 0.76 -2.83
C TRP A 232 -13.06 -0.51 -3.61
N GLU A 233 -14.35 -0.83 -3.80
CA GLU A 233 -14.83 -1.96 -4.61
C GLU A 233 -14.24 -1.93 -6.03
N ILE A 234 -14.27 -0.79 -6.70
CA ILE A 234 -13.69 -0.63 -8.05
C ILE A 234 -12.17 -0.86 -8.03
N VAL A 235 -11.47 -0.45 -6.97
CA VAL A 235 -10.02 -0.68 -6.82
C VAL A 235 -9.70 -2.17 -6.62
N ILE A 236 -10.54 -2.90 -5.88
CA ILE A 236 -10.31 -4.30 -5.56
C ILE A 236 -10.91 -5.28 -6.56
N GLU A 237 -11.69 -4.82 -7.53
CA GLU A 237 -12.25 -5.66 -8.63
C GLU A 237 -11.20 -6.58 -9.27
N PRO A 238 -9.95 -6.13 -9.56
CA PRO A 238 -8.94 -6.99 -10.16
C PRO A 238 -8.37 -8.05 -9.20
N LEU A 239 -8.60 -7.92 -7.88
CA LEU A 239 -8.00 -8.77 -6.85
C LEU A 239 -8.72 -10.11 -6.66
N VAL A 240 -9.98 -10.22 -7.08
CA VAL A 240 -10.78 -11.41 -6.80
C VAL A 240 -11.61 -11.77 -8.02
N ASP A 241 -11.24 -12.88 -8.64
CA ASP A 241 -12.14 -13.64 -9.50
C ASP A 241 -13.23 -14.20 -8.55
N ASN A 242 -14.34 -13.45 -8.37
CA ASN A 242 -15.36 -13.64 -7.33
C ASN A 242 -16.23 -14.91 -7.54
N LYS A 243 -15.61 -16.02 -7.95
CA LYS A 243 -16.27 -17.29 -8.21
C LYS A 243 -16.90 -17.84 -6.92
N GLY A 244 -18.22 -17.74 -6.82
CA GLY A 244 -19.04 -18.36 -5.77
C GLY A 244 -19.64 -17.42 -4.72
N PHE A 245 -19.46 -16.10 -4.81
CA PHE A 245 -20.17 -15.15 -3.95
C PHE A 245 -21.60 -14.86 -4.48
N PRO A 246 -22.57 -14.54 -3.59
CA PRO A 246 -23.94 -14.26 -4.01
C PRO A 246 -24.03 -13.01 -4.90
N GLY A 247 -24.76 -13.07 -6.02
CA GLY A 247 -24.84 -11.97 -7.01
C GLY A 247 -25.26 -10.58 -6.48
N TRP A 248 -25.83 -10.51 -5.28
CA TRP A 248 -26.21 -9.24 -4.63
C TRP A 248 -25.08 -8.56 -3.86
N SER A 249 -23.96 -9.25 -3.59
CA SER A 249 -22.80 -8.63 -2.91
C SER A 249 -21.99 -7.71 -3.83
N TYR A 250 -22.29 -7.69 -5.12
CA TYR A 250 -21.58 -6.89 -6.12
C TYR A 250 -22.34 -5.61 -6.43
N VAL A 251 -21.66 -4.48 -6.34
CA VAL A 251 -22.18 -3.19 -6.82
C VAL A 251 -21.70 -2.90 -8.25
N PHE A 252 -20.58 -3.49 -8.67
CA PHE A 252 -19.98 -3.32 -9.99
C PHE A 252 -19.70 -4.70 -10.63
N ARG A 253 -19.98 -4.80 -11.94
CA ARG A 253 -19.91 -5.95 -12.87
C ARG A 253 -19.42 -7.31 -12.32
N ASP A 254 -20.27 -8.32 -12.46
CA ASP A 254 -19.83 -9.71 -12.69
C ASP A 254 -19.16 -9.76 -14.07
N LEU A 255 -17.86 -10.06 -14.13
CA LEU A 255 -17.26 -10.62 -15.35
C LEU A 255 -17.64 -12.10 -15.38
N ASN A 256 -18.67 -12.42 -16.18
CA ASN A 256 -19.07 -13.80 -16.54
C ASN A 256 -17.94 -14.59 -17.19
#